data_AF-A0A929DZX6-F1
#
_entry.id   AF-A0A929DZX6-F1
#
_cell.length_a   1.000
_cell.length_b   1.000
_cell.length_c   1.000
_cell.angle_alpha   90.00
_cell.angle_beta   90.00
_cell.angle_gamma   90.00
#
_symmetry.space_group_name_H-M   'P 1'
#
loop_
_entity.id
_entity.type
_entity.pdbx_description
1 polymer ?
#
loop_
_entity_poly.entity_id
_entity_poly.type
_entity_poly.pdbx_seq_one_letter_code
_entity_poly.pdbx_strand_id
1 'polypeptide(L)' 'MNISSLVVHTHPQNAAVLQGELANLPGVDIHAANEDGRIVITIE' A
#
# COMPACT_ATOMS: atom_id res chain seq x y z
N MET A 1 -0.30 -20.02 -6.64
CA MET A 1 -0.90 -18.70 -6.34
C MET A 1 -0.51 -18.40 -4.91
N ASN A 2 0.24 -17.33 -4.67
CA ASN A 2 0.81 -17.01 -3.36
C ASN A 2 0.30 -15.63 -2.96
N ILE A 3 -0.41 -15.56 -1.85
CA ILE A 3 -0.88 -14.29 -1.31
C ILE A 3 0.11 -13.84 -0.24
N SER A 4 0.57 -12.60 -0.33
CA SER A 4 1.50 -12.01 0.65
C SER A 4 0.93 -10.71 1.21
N SER A 5 1.07 -10.52 2.51
CA SER A 5 0.77 -9.24 3.16
C SER A 5 2.04 -8.44 3.35
N LEU A 6 1.98 -7.14 3.06
CA LEU A 6 3.11 -6.22 3.23
C LEU A 6 2.68 -4.99 4.03
N VAL A 7 3.59 -4.52 4.88
CA VAL A 7 3.53 -3.18 5.46
C VAL A 7 4.58 -2.33 4.74
N VAL A 8 4.12 -1.38 3.94
CA VAL A 8 4.96 -0.41 3.25
C VAL A 8 5.12 0.81 4.14
N HIS A 9 6.33 1.34 4.25
CA HIS A 9 6.57 2.60 4.93
C HIS A 9 7.18 3.59 3.95
N THR A 10 6.47 4.70 3.75
CA THR A 10 6.91 5.82 2.92
C THR A 10 6.98 7.10 3.76
N HIS A 11 7.61 8.14 3.23
CA HIS A 11 7.49 9.46 3.85
C HIS A 11 6.01 9.90 3.88
N PRO A 12 5.51 10.47 4.99
CA PRO A 12 4.11 10.89 5.10
C PRO A 12 3.61 11.76 3.93
N GLN A 13 4.48 12.64 3.44
CA GLN A 13 4.21 13.54 2.30
C GLN A 13 3.91 12.79 0.99
N ASN A 14 4.40 11.55 0.86
CA ASN A 14 4.24 10.72 -0.33
C ASN A 14 3.15 9.67 -0.17
N ALA A 15 2.53 9.54 1.01
CA ALA A 15 1.59 8.46 1.31
C ALA A 15 0.39 8.44 0.36
N ALA A 16 -0.20 9.62 0.09
CA ALA A 16 -1.35 9.73 -0.82
C ALA A 16 -0.99 9.39 -2.28
N VAL A 17 0.19 9.83 -2.74
CA VAL A 17 0.67 9.53 -4.10
C VAL A 17 0.93 8.03 -4.25
N LEU A 18 1.68 7.44 -3.31
CA LEU A 18 1.99 6.02 -3.32
C LEU A 18 0.73 5.16 -3.20
N GLN A 19 -0.23 5.54 -2.35
CA GLN A 19 -1.51 4.85 -2.26
C GLN A 19 -2.25 4.85 -3.60
N GLY A 20 -2.27 5.99 -4.31
CA GLY A 20 -2.85 6.09 -5.64
C GLY A 20 -2.14 5.20 -6.67
N GLU A 21 -0.81 5.15 -6.66
CA GLU A 21 -0.04 4.29 -7.54
C GLU A 21 -0.28 2.80 -7.24
N LEU A 22 -0.27 2.40 -5.97
CA LEU A 22 -0.53 1.03 -5.53
C LEU A 22 -1.94 0.57 -5.90
N ALA A 23 -2.95 1.42 -5.78
CA ALA A 23 -4.34 1.09 -6.13
C ALA A 23 -4.54 0.83 -7.64
N ASN A 24 -3.60 1.25 -8.48
CA ASN A 24 -3.62 0.99 -9.92
C ASN A 24 -2.88 -0.29 -10.32
N LEU A 25 -2.21 -0.96 -9.36
CA LEU A 25 -1.50 -2.20 -9.65
C LEU A 25 -2.47 -3.40 -9.58
N PRO A 26 -2.56 -4.21 -10.65
CA PRO A 26 -3.35 -5.43 -10.62
C PRO A 26 -2.89 -6.39 -9.51
N GLY A 27 -3.85 -6.98 -8.81
CA GLY A 27 -3.58 -7.91 -7.71
C GLY A 27 -3.11 -7.24 -6.43
N VAL A 28 -3.20 -5.91 -6.31
CA VAL A 28 -2.87 -5.17 -5.07
C VAL A 28 -4.16 -4.67 -4.41
N ASP A 29 -4.36 -5.09 -3.16
CA ASP A 29 -5.43 -4.58 -2.30
C ASP A 29 -4.85 -3.74 -1.17
N ILE A 30 -5.38 -2.53 -0.96
CA ILE A 30 -4.99 -1.63 0.12
C ILE A 30 -5.98 -1.76 1.28
N HIS A 31 -5.48 -2.10 2.46
CA HIS A 31 -6.29 -2.31 3.66
C HIS A 31 -6.26 -1.13 4.63
N ALA A 32 -5.13 -0.43 4.71
CA ALA A 32 -4.96 0.72 5.59
C ALA A 32 -3.88 1.67 5.06
N ALA A 33 -4.06 2.97 5.31
CA ALA A 33 -3.03 4.00 5.13
C ALA A 33 -3.07 4.94 6.33
N ASN A 34 -1.94 5.08 7.02
CA ASN A 34 -1.81 5.88 8.23
C ASN A 34 -1.13 7.22 7.93
N GLU A 35 -1.41 8.23 8.77
CA GLU A 35 -0.84 9.58 8.67
C GLU A 35 0.71 9.60 8.80
N ASP A 36 1.30 8.56 9.40
CA ASP A 36 2.74 8.42 9.53
C ASP A 36 3.41 7.70 8.34
N GLY A 37 2.66 7.47 7.25
CA GLY A 37 3.18 6.92 6.00
C GLY A 37 3.27 5.39 5.98
N ARG A 38 2.71 4.68 6.97
CA ARG A 38 2.51 3.23 6.87
C ARG A 38 1.28 2.89 6.02
N ILE A 39 1.43 1.93 5.11
CA ILE A 39 0.36 1.40 4.26
C ILE A 39 0.36 -0.13 4.37
N VAL A 40 -0.80 -0.72 4.63
CA VAL A 40 -0.97 -2.18 4.66
C VAL A 40 -1.59 -2.63 3.35
N ILE A 41 -0.91 -3.54 2.65
CA ILE A 41 -1.38 -4.09 1.38
C ILE A 41 -1.37 -5.61 1.38
N THR A 42 -2.14 -6.19 0.46
CA THR A 42 -2.03 -7.59 0.06
C THR A 42 -1.71 -7.67 -1.43
N ILE A 43 -0.89 -8.63 -1.81
CA ILE A 43 -0.58 -8.96 -3.21
C ILE A 43 -0.86 -10.43 -3.49
N GLU A 44 -1.36 -10.76 -4.69
CA GLU A 44 -1.64 -12.14 -5.16
C GLU A 44 -0.93 -12.54 -6.46
#